data_AF-A0AAE8ISU4-F1
#
_entry.id   AF-A0AAE8ISU4-F1
#
_cell.length_a   1.000
_cell.length_b   1.000
_cell.length_c   1.000
_cell.angle_alpha   90.00
_cell.angle_beta   90.00
_cell.angle_gamma   90.00
#
_symmetry.space_group_name_H-M   'P 1'
#
loop_
_entity.id
_entity.type
_entity.pdbx_description
1 polymer ?
#
loop_
_entity_poly.entity_id
_entity_poly.type
_entity_poly.pdbx_seq_one_letter_code
_entity_poly.pdbx_strand_id
1 'polypeptide(L)'
;MKLNLTKNLEPAKAVKLAQIDAEANRALESYRTSGNVAALVYKLKRDEVSEADAGRPIAELSMLQAEARATGIAPETLIGIWRKKVAEENLFLIITESARQALKARVKNATTPAELDTINWS
;
A
#
# COMPACT_ATOMS: atom_id res chain seq x y z
N MET A 1 6.46 -20.29 47.73
CA MET A 1 7.20 -19.87 46.51
C MET A 1 6.18 -19.56 45.41
N LYS A 2 5.82 -18.28 45.23
CA LYS A 2 4.97 -17.86 44.10
C LYS A 2 5.88 -17.87 42.87
N LEU A 3 5.76 -18.89 42.01
CA LEU A 3 6.34 -18.81 40.67
C LEU A 3 5.70 -17.60 39.98
N ASN A 4 6.44 -16.49 39.87
CA ASN A 4 6.14 -15.46 38.89
C ASN A 4 6.41 -16.08 37.52
N LEU A 5 5.44 -16.82 37.01
CA LEU A 5 5.29 -17.07 35.59
C LEU A 5 4.88 -15.74 34.96
N THR A 6 5.81 -14.79 34.88
CA THR A 6 5.74 -13.77 33.83
C THR A 6 5.75 -14.57 32.54
N LYS A 7 4.55 -14.88 32.03
CA LYS A 7 4.34 -15.57 30.76
C LYS A 7 5.28 -14.89 29.77
N ASN A 8 6.30 -15.61 29.31
CA ASN A 8 7.15 -15.11 28.25
C ASN A 8 6.21 -14.75 27.09
N LEU A 9 6.09 -13.45 26.80
CA LEU A 9 5.16 -12.94 25.79
C LEU A 9 5.75 -13.04 24.38
N GLU A 10 7.04 -13.36 24.25
CA GLU A 10 7.74 -13.37 22.97
C GLU A 10 7.08 -14.27 21.91
N PRO A 11 6.60 -15.50 22.23
CA PRO A 11 5.85 -16.30 21.25
C PRO A 11 4.56 -15.62 20.79
N ALA A 12 3.81 -15.01 21.70
CA ALA A 12 2.55 -14.31 21.37
C ALA A 12 2.82 -13.04 20.54
N LYS A 13 3.87 -12.28 20.88
CA LYS A 13 4.34 -11.13 20.11
C LYS A 13 4.73 -11.53 18.69
N ALA A 14 5.48 -12.61 18.53
CA ALA A 14 5.90 -13.09 17.21
C ALA A 14 4.70 -13.43 16.31
N VAL A 15 3.71 -14.16 16.85
CA VAL A 15 2.46 -14.45 16.12
C VAL A 15 1.74 -13.16 15.73
N LYS A 16 1.64 -12.20 16.64
CA LYS A 16 0.91 -10.96 16.39
C LYS A 16 1.59 -10.05 15.37
N LEU A 17 2.92 -9.98 15.40
CA LEU A 17 3.71 -9.31 14.36
C LEU A 17 3.49 -9.95 12.98
N ALA A 18 3.47 -11.29 12.90
CA ALA A 18 3.23 -12.01 11.66
C ALA A 18 1.81 -11.77 11.11
N GLN A 19 0.79 -11.71 12.00
CA GLN A 19 -0.58 -11.37 11.62
C GLN A 19 -0.66 -9.97 11.01
N ILE A 20 -0.05 -8.97 11.66
CA ILE A 20 0.01 -7.59 11.16
C ILE A 20 0.71 -7.53 9.79
N ASP A 21 1.83 -8.23 9.60
CA ASP A 21 2.53 -8.25 8.31
C ASP A 21 1.67 -8.93 7.23
N ALA A 22 0.96 -10.02 7.54
CA ALA A 22 0.07 -10.69 6.59
C ALA A 22 -1.13 -9.82 6.18
N GLU A 23 -1.74 -9.11 7.13
CA GLU A 23 -2.88 -8.22 6.86
C GLU A 23 -2.46 -6.98 6.08
N ALA A 24 -1.31 -6.39 6.42
CA ALA A 24 -0.71 -5.31 5.64
C ALA A 24 -0.44 -5.74 4.19
N ASN A 25 0.20 -6.90 4.00
CA ASN A 25 0.48 -7.39 2.66
C ASN A 25 -0.80 -7.65 1.87
N ARG A 26 -1.84 -8.23 2.49
CA ARG A 26 -3.14 -8.41 1.85
C ARG A 26 -3.78 -7.08 1.43
N ALA A 27 -3.69 -6.05 2.27
CA ALA A 27 -4.18 -4.70 1.95
C ALA A 27 -3.39 -4.07 0.80
N LEU A 28 -2.06 -4.23 0.78
CA LEU A 28 -1.21 -3.74 -0.33
C LEU A 28 -1.48 -4.49 -1.63
N GLU A 29 -1.71 -5.81 -1.57
CA GLU A 29 -2.00 -6.66 -2.73
C GLU A 29 -3.36 -6.34 -3.36
N SER A 30 -4.38 -6.01 -2.55
CA SER A 30 -5.69 -5.61 -3.08
C SER A 30 -5.61 -4.34 -3.92
N TYR A 31 -4.73 -3.40 -3.55
CA TYR A 31 -4.48 -2.18 -4.29
C TYR A 31 -3.62 -2.41 -5.54
N ARG A 32 -2.61 -3.30 -5.44
CA ARG A 32 -1.68 -3.60 -6.55
C ARG A 32 -2.30 -4.34 -7.73
N THR A 33 -3.61 -4.63 -7.68
CA THR A 33 -4.39 -5.32 -8.72
C THR A 33 -3.80 -6.70 -9.04
N SER A 34 -4.43 -7.76 -8.55
CA SER A 34 -3.95 -9.14 -8.71
C SER A 34 -3.68 -9.52 -10.17
N GLY A 35 -2.42 -9.61 -10.57
CA GLY A 35 -1.89 -10.49 -11.64
C GLY A 35 -2.66 -10.57 -12.96
N ASN A 36 -3.27 -9.50 -13.46
CA ASN A 36 -3.98 -9.48 -14.73
C ASN A 36 -3.43 -8.37 -15.64
N VAL A 37 -3.74 -8.43 -16.94
CA VAL A 37 -3.36 -7.43 -17.95
C VAL A 37 -3.66 -5.99 -17.51
N ALA A 38 -4.68 -5.77 -16.66
CA ALA A 38 -5.02 -4.44 -16.14
C ALA A 38 -3.94 -3.89 -15.19
N ALA A 39 -3.28 -4.73 -14.39
CA ALA A 39 -2.15 -4.32 -13.55
C ALA A 39 -0.95 -3.84 -14.39
N LEU A 40 -0.67 -4.54 -15.50
CA LEU A 40 0.39 -4.13 -16.44
C LEU A 40 0.04 -2.80 -17.12
N VAL A 41 -1.20 -2.64 -17.59
CA VAL A 41 -1.67 -1.39 -18.20
C VAL A 41 -1.62 -0.24 -17.19
N TYR A 42 -2.01 -0.48 -15.94
CA TYR A 42 -1.94 0.53 -14.88
C TYR A 42 -0.49 0.94 -14.61
N LYS A 43 0.44 -0.02 -14.49
CA LYS A 43 1.87 0.26 -14.32
C LYS A 43 2.41 1.10 -15.48
N LEU A 44 2.14 0.72 -16.72
CA LEU A 44 2.61 1.45 -17.89
C LEU A 44 2.11 2.90 -17.91
N LYS A 45 0.85 3.13 -17.53
CA LYS A 45 0.31 4.49 -17.44
C LYS A 45 0.95 5.30 -16.30
N ARG A 46 1.22 4.67 -15.16
CA ARG A 46 1.99 5.28 -14.07
C ARG A 46 3.42 5.65 -14.50
N ASP A 47 4.08 4.77 -15.24
CA ASP A 47 5.43 5.00 -15.75
C ASP A 47 5.42 6.20 -16.72
N GLU A 48 4.46 6.26 -17.65
CA GLU A 48 4.32 7.42 -18.57
C GLU A 48 4.00 8.74 -17.84
N VAL A 49 3.22 8.72 -16.76
CA VAL A 49 3.04 9.92 -15.91
C VAL A 49 4.37 10.36 -15.31
N SER A 50 5.17 9.41 -14.82
CA SER A 50 6.47 9.71 -14.21
C SER A 50 7.44 10.31 -15.24
N GLU A 51 7.42 9.81 -16.48
CA GLU A 51 8.18 10.37 -17.59
C GLU A 51 7.74 11.79 -17.96
N ALA A 52 6.43 12.06 -17.94
CA ALA A 52 5.90 13.40 -18.16
C ALA A 52 6.30 14.38 -17.06
N ASP A 53 6.30 13.92 -15.80
CA ASP A 53 6.80 14.68 -14.65
C ASP A 53 8.31 14.94 -14.76
N ALA A 54 9.05 14.04 -15.42
CA ALA A 54 10.46 14.22 -15.78
C ALA A 54 10.67 15.10 -17.03
N GLY A 55 9.62 15.63 -17.64
CA GLY A 55 9.68 16.57 -18.77
C GLY A 55 9.51 15.93 -20.15
N ARG A 56 9.19 14.64 -20.25
CA ARG A 56 8.88 14.01 -21.54
C ARG A 56 7.62 14.63 -22.16
N PRO A 57 7.61 14.99 -23.45
CA PRO A 57 6.43 15.56 -24.10
C PRO A 57 5.23 14.58 -24.09
N ILE A 58 4.03 15.09 -23.75
CA ILE A 58 2.79 14.29 -23.67
C ILE A 58 2.45 13.60 -25.01
N ALA A 59 2.85 14.21 -26.13
CA ALA A 59 2.66 13.63 -27.46
C ALA A 59 3.40 12.29 -27.66
N GLU A 60 4.44 12.01 -26.87
CA GLU A 60 5.26 10.80 -26.96
C GLU A 60 4.80 9.68 -26.00
N LEU A 61 3.79 9.94 -25.17
CA LEU A 61 3.27 9.01 -24.15
C LEU A 61 2.20 8.11 -24.77
N SER A 62 2.63 7.02 -25.38
CA SER A 62 1.81 6.12 -26.20
C SER A 62 0.54 5.59 -25.53
N MET A 63 0.59 5.22 -24.25
CA MET A 63 -0.54 4.64 -23.52
C MET A 63 -1.57 5.72 -23.17
N LEU A 64 -1.10 6.90 -22.73
CA LEU A 64 -1.94 8.06 -22.50
C LEU A 64 -2.59 8.54 -23.81
N GLN A 65 -1.86 8.55 -24.92
CA GLN A 65 -2.40 8.88 -26.24
C GLN A 65 -3.46 7.86 -26.70
N ALA A 66 -3.23 6.57 -26.47
CA ALA A 66 -4.19 5.52 -26.79
C ALA A 66 -5.48 5.66 -25.96
N GLU A 67 -5.35 5.93 -24.66
CA GLU A 67 -6.50 6.18 -23.78
C GLU A 67 -7.26 7.45 -24.15
N ALA A 68 -6.55 8.52 -24.53
CA ALA A 68 -7.14 9.77 -25.01
C ALA A 68 -8.03 9.53 -26.23
N ARG A 69 -7.54 8.75 -27.20
CA ARG A 69 -8.31 8.38 -28.39
C ARG A 69 -9.52 7.50 -28.07
N ALA A 70 -9.36 6.54 -27.16
CA ALA A 70 -10.43 5.63 -26.78
C ALA A 70 -11.56 6.31 -25.97
N THR A 71 -11.20 7.29 -25.13
CA THR A 71 -12.13 7.96 -24.21
C THR A 71 -12.64 9.30 -24.74
N GLY A 72 -11.99 9.88 -25.76
CA GLY A 72 -12.27 11.23 -26.26
C GLY A 72 -11.81 12.35 -25.32
N ILE A 73 -11.07 12.02 -24.26
CA ILE A 73 -10.53 12.99 -23.30
C ILE A 73 -9.18 13.51 -23.79
N ALA A 74 -8.93 14.81 -23.68
CA ALA A 74 -7.64 15.40 -24.03
C ALA A 74 -6.49 14.79 -23.21
N PRO A 75 -5.32 14.47 -23.81
CA PRO A 75 -4.17 13.89 -23.11
C PRO A 75 -3.73 14.68 -21.86
N GLU A 76 -3.81 16.00 -21.90
CA GLU A 76 -3.46 16.92 -20.81
C GLU A 76 -4.45 16.80 -19.63
N THR A 77 -5.69 16.42 -19.90
CA THR A 77 -6.67 16.15 -18.84
C THR A 77 -6.43 14.75 -18.25
N LEU A 78 -6.16 13.76 -19.11
CA LEU A 78 -5.87 12.39 -18.67
C LEU A 78 -4.63 12.31 -17.78
N ILE A 79 -3.57 13.05 -18.09
CA ILE A 79 -2.38 13.05 -17.25
C ILE A 79 -2.66 13.61 -15.85
N GLY A 80 -3.51 14.64 -15.76
CA GLY A 80 -3.97 15.17 -14.47
C GLY A 80 -4.79 14.16 -13.67
N ILE A 81 -5.65 13.38 -14.34
CA ILE A 81 -6.39 12.28 -13.72
C ILE A 81 -5.44 11.20 -13.21
N TRP A 82 -4.47 10.78 -14.02
CA TRP A 82 -3.52 9.75 -13.64
C TRP A 82 -2.58 10.18 -12.54
N ARG A 83 -2.10 11.43 -12.53
CA ARG A 83 -1.34 11.99 -11.40
C ARG A 83 -2.11 11.88 -10.08
N LYS A 84 -3.42 12.18 -10.09
CA LYS A 84 -4.27 12.02 -8.89
C LYS A 84 -4.36 10.55 -8.47
N LYS A 85 -4.58 9.63 -9.40
CA LYS A 85 -4.60 8.18 -9.10
C LYS A 85 -3.29 7.68 -8.51
N VAL A 86 -2.15 8.09 -9.08
CA VAL A 86 -0.82 7.76 -8.55
C VAL A 86 -0.61 8.35 -7.15
N ALA A 87 -1.10 9.57 -6.90
CA ALA A 87 -1.04 10.19 -5.57
C ALA A 87 -1.92 9.44 -4.55
N GLU A 88 -3.12 9.02 -4.92
CA GLU A 88 -4.03 8.21 -4.10
C GLU A 88 -3.41 6.85 -3.75
N GLU A 89 -2.75 6.20 -4.72
CA GLU A 89 -1.98 4.97 -4.50
C GLU A 89 -0.87 5.19 -3.48
N ASN A 90 -0.02 6.20 -3.71
CA ASN A 90 1.09 6.50 -2.83
C ASN A 90 0.59 6.80 -1.40
N LEU A 91 -0.50 7.55 -1.26
CA LEU A 91 -1.12 7.82 0.03
C LEU A 91 -1.60 6.53 0.71
N PHE A 92 -2.28 5.64 -0.03
CA PHE A 92 -2.71 4.34 0.49
C PHE A 92 -1.54 3.48 0.96
N LEU A 93 -0.47 3.40 0.16
CA LEU A 93 0.76 2.66 0.50
C LEU A 93 1.39 3.22 1.79
N ILE A 94 1.50 4.55 1.89
CA ILE A 94 2.07 5.22 3.07
C ILE A 94 1.22 5.00 4.31
N ILE A 95 -0.11 5.15 4.23
CA ILE A 95 -1.01 4.94 5.36
C ILE A 95 -0.93 3.49 5.85
N THR A 96 -0.96 2.54 4.92
CA THR A 96 -0.88 1.10 5.22
C THR A 96 0.44 0.75 5.90
N GLU A 97 1.56 1.26 5.38
CA GLU A 97 2.88 1.04 5.96
C GLU A 97 3.01 1.72 7.33
N SER A 98 2.48 2.93 7.49
CA SER A 98 2.49 3.65 8.76
C SER A 98 1.68 2.91 9.83
N ALA A 99 0.49 2.41 9.48
CA ALA A 99 -0.34 1.60 10.36
C ALA A 99 0.38 0.31 10.77
N ARG A 100 1.02 -0.37 9.82
CA ARG A 100 1.85 -1.56 10.07
C ARG A 100 2.94 -1.27 11.10
N GLN A 101 3.73 -0.21 10.92
CA GLN A 101 4.79 0.15 11.86
C GLN A 101 4.26 0.54 13.24
N ALA A 102 3.18 1.32 13.29
CA ALA A 102 2.55 1.73 14.54
C ALA A 102 2.03 0.53 15.36
N LEU A 103 1.34 -0.40 14.70
CA LEU A 103 0.85 -1.62 15.36
C LEU A 103 2.00 -2.52 15.81
N LYS A 104 3.06 -2.68 15.00
CA LYS A 104 4.27 -3.45 15.39
C LYS A 104 4.97 -2.82 16.60
N ALA A 105 5.04 -1.49 16.67
CA ALA A 105 5.58 -0.79 17.83
C ALA A 105 4.74 -1.05 19.09
N ARG A 106 3.40 -1.02 18.97
CA ARG A 106 2.50 -1.38 20.08
C ARG A 106 2.71 -2.82 20.56
N VAL A 107 2.87 -3.79 19.65
CA VAL A 107 3.13 -5.21 20.01
C VAL A 107 4.45 -5.36 20.76
N LYS A 108 5.51 -4.69 20.30
CA LYS A 108 6.81 -4.72 20.96
C LYS A 108 6.74 -4.16 22.39
N ASN A 109 6.00 -3.07 22.57
CA ASN A 109 5.84 -2.38 23.85
C ASN A 109 4.84 -3.04 24.81
N ALA A 110 4.02 -3.98 24.33
CA ALA A 110 3.05 -4.66 25.18
C ALA A 110 3.74 -5.48 26.28
N THR A 111 3.22 -5.32 27.49
CA THR A 111 3.71 -5.93 28.73
C THR A 111 2.77 -7.00 29.28
N THR A 112 1.54 -7.05 28.77
CA THR A 112 0.53 -8.06 29.18
C THR A 112 -0.13 -8.74 27.98
N PRO A 113 -0.67 -9.97 28.15
CA PRO A 113 -1.47 -10.62 27.11
C PRO A 113 -2.71 -9.82 26.72
N ALA A 114 -3.39 -9.19 27.67
CA ALA A 114 -4.59 -8.40 27.41
C ALA A 114 -4.29 -7.20 26.50
N GLU A 115 -3.14 -6.52 26.71
CA GLU A 115 -2.69 -5.45 25.80
C GLU A 115 -2.47 -5.98 24.38
N LEU A 116 -1.85 -7.16 24.24
CA LEU A 116 -1.62 -7.78 22.93
C LEU A 116 -2.93 -8.09 22.18
N ASP A 117 -3.95 -8.55 22.88
CA ASP A 117 -5.25 -8.90 22.29
C ASP A 117 -6.01 -7.67 21.74
N THR A 118 -5.73 -6.47 22.26
CA THR A 118 -6.31 -5.21 21.78
C THR A 118 -5.64 -4.66 20.51
N ILE A 119 -4.50 -5.21 20.09
CA ILE A 119 -3.76 -4.72 18.93
C ILE A 119 -4.18 -5.50 17.70
N ASN A 120 -5.05 -4.90 16.88
CA ASN A 120 -5.57 -5.50 15.65
C ASN A 120 -5.50 -4.49 14.49
N TRP A 121 -5.53 -5.01 13.26
CA TRP A 121 -5.46 -4.24 12.01
C TRP A 121 -6.78 -3.51 11.64
N SER A 122 -7.85 -3.76 12.38
CA SER A 122 -9.19 -3.21 12.20
C SER A 122 -9.26 -1.69 12.30
#